data_AF-A0AAV2PJU4-F1
#
_entry.id   AF-A0AAV2PJU4-F1
#
_cell.length_a   1.000
_cell.length_b   1.000
_cell.length_c   1.000
_cell.angle_alpha   90.00
_cell.angle_beta   90.00
_cell.angle_gamma   90.00
#
_symmetry.space_group_name_H-M   'P 1'
#
loop_
_entity.id
_entity.type
_entity.pdbx_description
1 polymer ?
#
loop_
_entity_poly.entity_id
_entity_poly.type
_entity_poly.pdbx_seq_one_letter_code
_entity_poly.pdbx_strand_id
1 'polypeptide(L)'
;HTAAESSFSNGICERNHAVVDEMVRKFISDNPQYKLSTALAWAVHAKNCMHIVGGYSPYQLVYGRNPNIPSVLSNQPPALERRSISKTFGKHLNALHKAREAFTQAESSERISRVLRHNIR
;
A
#
# COMPACT_ATOMS: atom_id res chain seq x y z
N HIS A 1 -22.75 7.15 12.95
CA HIS A 1 -22.56 8.15 14.02
C HIS A 1 -21.54 7.64 15.00
N THR A 2 -20.30 8.14 14.95
CA THR A 2 -19.29 7.90 16.00
C THR A 2 -19.45 9.02 17.03
N ALA A 3 -19.55 8.68 18.31
CA ALA A 3 -19.71 9.69 19.36
C ALA A 3 -18.52 10.65 19.40
N ALA A 4 -18.75 11.93 19.69
CA ALA A 4 -17.69 12.91 19.88
C ALA A 4 -16.69 12.40 20.93
N GLU A 5 -15.40 12.57 20.67
CA GLU A 5 -14.27 12.15 21.54
C GLU A 5 -14.11 10.64 21.79
N SER A 6 -14.66 9.77 20.94
CA SER A 6 -14.42 8.32 21.02
C SER A 6 -13.34 7.82 20.04
N SER A 7 -12.10 8.26 20.24
CA SER A 7 -10.91 7.84 19.45
C SER A 7 -10.75 6.30 19.40
N PHE A 8 -11.06 5.61 20.49
CA PHE A 8 -11.01 4.13 20.58
C PHE A 8 -11.92 3.41 19.57
N SER A 9 -13.07 4.00 19.21
CA SER A 9 -14.01 3.44 18.23
C SER A 9 -13.45 3.47 16.79
N ASN A 10 -12.45 4.31 16.53
CA ASN A 10 -11.82 4.49 15.22
C ASN A 10 -10.39 3.92 15.13
N GLY A 11 -9.92 3.16 16.11
CA GLY A 11 -8.54 2.66 16.15
C GLY A 11 -8.11 1.83 14.93
N ILE A 12 -9.05 1.18 14.23
CA ILE A 12 -8.78 0.50 12.95
C ILE A 12 -8.50 1.52 11.83
N CYS A 13 -9.30 2.57 11.75
CA CYS A 13 -9.13 3.65 10.78
C CYS A 13 -7.82 4.39 11.01
N GLU A 14 -7.53 4.75 12.26
CA GLU A 14 -6.28 5.42 12.65
C GLU A 14 -5.05 4.58 12.32
N ARG A 15 -5.08 3.28 12.62
CA ARG A 15 -4.00 2.36 12.24
C ARG A 15 -3.81 2.29 10.73
N ASN A 16 -4.90 2.21 9.97
CA ASN A 16 -4.83 2.20 8.51
C ASN A 16 -4.20 3.49 7.96
N HIS A 17 -4.59 4.65 8.48
CA HIS A 17 -3.98 5.93 8.11
C HIS A 17 -2.50 5.97 8.46
N ALA A 18 -2.12 5.59 9.68
CA ALA A 18 -0.70 5.59 10.11
C ALA A 18 0.19 4.69 9.22
N VAL A 19 -0.32 3.54 8.78
CA VAL A 19 0.38 2.66 7.83
C VAL A 19 0.52 3.33 6.47
N VAL A 20 -0.55 3.88 5.92
CA VAL A 20 -0.51 4.53 4.59
C VAL A 20 0.39 5.77 4.61
N ASP A 21 0.37 6.57 5.67
CA ASP A 21 1.25 7.73 5.83
C ASP A 21 2.73 7.32 5.86
N GLU A 22 3.05 6.24 6.58
CA GLU A 22 4.40 5.69 6.61
C GLU A 22 4.83 5.15 5.24
N MET A 23 3.93 4.49 4.51
CA MET A 23 4.19 4.01 3.16
C MET A 23 4.48 5.17 2.21
N VAL A 24 3.66 6.22 2.22
CA VAL A 24 3.83 7.40 1.37
C VAL A 24 5.13 8.12 1.71
N ARG A 25 5.43 8.29 3.00
CA ARG A 25 6.67 8.90 3.47
C ARG A 25 7.90 8.15 2.95
N LYS A 26 7.93 6.82 3.11
CA LYS A 26 9.02 5.96 2.60
C LYS A 26 9.13 6.02 1.08
N PHE A 27 7.99 5.89 0.39
CA PHE A 27 7.93 5.94 -1.07
C PHE A 27 8.57 7.23 -1.60
N ILE A 28 8.11 8.39 -1.14
CA ILE A 28 8.55 9.70 -1.66
C ILE A 28 9.99 9.98 -1.26
N SER A 29 10.40 9.59 -0.05
CA SER A 29 11.79 9.71 0.40
C SER A 29 12.75 9.01 -0.55
N ASP A 30 12.43 7.79 -0.97
CA ASP A 30 13.27 7.00 -1.87
C ASP A 30 13.09 7.39 -3.35
N ASN A 31 12.00 8.09 -3.69
CA ASN A 31 11.62 8.39 -5.07
C ASN A 31 11.01 9.81 -5.18
N PRO A 32 11.81 10.88 -5.00
CA PRO A 32 11.33 12.26 -4.96
C PRO A 32 10.72 12.75 -6.28
N GLN A 33 10.94 12.03 -7.39
CA GLN A 33 10.38 12.35 -8.70
C GLN A 33 8.86 12.09 -8.81
N TYR A 34 8.26 11.34 -7.87
CA TYR A 34 6.83 11.04 -7.91
C TYR A 34 6.01 12.11 -7.18
N LYS A 35 4.84 12.44 -7.76
CA LYS A 35 3.86 13.30 -7.10
C LYS A 35 3.25 12.58 -5.89
N LEU A 36 2.93 13.34 -4.85
CA LEU A 36 2.25 12.85 -3.65
C LEU A 36 0.98 12.05 -3.99
N SER A 37 0.15 12.55 -4.91
CA SER A 37 -1.08 11.88 -5.32
C SER A 37 -0.83 10.50 -5.96
N THR A 38 0.25 10.35 -6.73
CA THR A 38 0.64 9.07 -7.32
C THR A 38 1.14 8.11 -6.25
N ALA A 39 1.98 8.58 -5.34
CA ALA A 39 2.46 7.77 -4.22
C ALA A 39 1.30 7.29 -3.34
N LEU A 40 0.37 8.18 -2.99
CA LEU A 40 -0.81 7.85 -2.19
C LEU A 40 -1.71 6.83 -2.88
N ALA A 41 -2.03 7.03 -4.17
CA ALA A 41 -2.88 6.11 -4.92
C ALA A 41 -2.29 4.69 -4.95
N TRP A 42 -0.99 4.57 -5.21
CA TRP A 42 -0.32 3.27 -5.23
C TRP A 42 -0.13 2.68 -3.83
N ALA A 43 0.08 3.49 -2.80
CA ALA A 43 0.16 3.04 -1.42
C ALA A 43 -1.17 2.41 -0.95
N VAL A 44 -2.29 3.11 -1.19
CA VAL A 44 -3.64 2.60 -0.88
C VAL A 44 -3.91 1.30 -1.64
N HIS A 45 -3.59 1.26 -2.94
CA HIS A 45 -3.73 0.06 -3.75
C HIS A 45 -2.92 -1.11 -3.18
N ALA A 46 -1.63 -0.91 -2.88
CA ALA A 46 -0.76 -1.94 -2.31
C ALA A 46 -1.29 -2.46 -0.97
N LYS A 47 -1.68 -1.56 -0.06
CA LYS A 47 -2.27 -1.93 1.24
C LYS A 47 -3.53 -2.77 1.09
N ASN A 48 -4.44 -2.39 0.18
CA ASN A 48 -5.68 -3.13 -0.04
C ASN A 48 -5.46 -4.51 -0.69
N CYS A 49 -4.37 -4.68 -1.44
CA CYS A 49 -4.05 -5.94 -2.10
C CYS A 49 -3.22 -6.90 -1.23
N MET A 50 -2.36 -6.37 -0.35
CA MET A 50 -1.36 -7.15 0.38
C MET A 50 -1.73 -7.43 1.84
N HIS A 51 -2.48 -6.54 2.49
CA HIS A 51 -2.91 -6.77 3.86
C HIS A 51 -3.95 -7.90 3.90
N ILE A 52 -3.72 -8.92 4.72
CA ILE A 52 -4.61 -10.08 4.85
C ILE A 52 -5.32 -10.02 6.21
N VAL A 53 -6.65 -10.12 6.19
CA VAL A 53 -7.52 -10.21 7.36
C VAL A 53 -8.42 -11.43 7.20
N GLY A 54 -8.33 -12.40 8.12
CA GLY A 54 -9.15 -13.61 8.06
C GLY A 54 -8.92 -14.47 6.81
N GLY A 55 -7.71 -14.41 6.23
CA GLY A 55 -7.34 -15.16 5.02
C GLY A 55 -7.63 -14.45 3.69
N TYR A 56 -8.25 -13.27 3.71
CA TYR A 56 -8.58 -12.50 2.51
C TYR A 56 -8.03 -11.07 2.58
N SER A 57 -7.69 -10.49 1.43
CA SER A 57 -7.35 -9.08 1.32
C SER A 57 -8.61 -8.21 1.22
N PRO A 58 -8.57 -6.93 1.66
CA PRO A 58 -9.66 -5.99 1.42
C PRO A 58 -10.09 -5.93 -0.04
N TYR A 59 -9.15 -6.02 -0.98
CA TYR A 59 -9.46 -6.07 -2.41
C TYR A 59 -10.30 -7.31 -2.77
N GLN A 60 -9.97 -8.49 -2.25
CA GLN A 60 -10.76 -9.71 -2.47
C GLN A 60 -12.16 -9.60 -1.85
N LEU A 61 -12.28 -9.04 -0.66
CA LEU A 61 -13.58 -8.87 0.01
C LEU A 61 -14.52 -7.94 -0.78
N VAL A 62 -13.98 -6.90 -1.42
CA VAL A 62 -14.77 -5.93 -2.20
C VAL A 62 -15.05 -6.42 -3.62
N TYR A 63 -14.05 -6.97 -4.31
CA TYR A 63 -14.15 -7.30 -5.73
C TYR A 63 -14.38 -8.78 -6.01
N GLY A 64 -14.35 -9.65 -5.00
CA GLY A 64 -14.54 -11.10 -5.14
C GLY A 64 -13.41 -11.82 -5.89
N ARG A 65 -12.28 -11.15 -6.14
CA ARG A 65 -11.16 -11.70 -6.92
C ARG A 65 -9.83 -11.09 -6.52
N ASN A 66 -8.74 -11.75 -6.90
CA ASN A 66 -7.40 -11.19 -6.79
C ASN A 66 -7.18 -10.04 -7.78
N PRO A 67 -6.36 -9.03 -7.41
CA PRO A 67 -5.94 -8.00 -8.35
C PRO A 67 -5.06 -8.62 -9.44
N ASN A 68 -5.32 -8.25 -10.70
CA ASN A 68 -4.48 -8.69 -11.83
C ASN A 68 -3.25 -7.79 -11.94
N ILE A 69 -2.18 -8.17 -11.24
CA ILE A 69 -0.94 -7.40 -11.16
C ILE A 69 0.16 -8.18 -11.89
N PRO A 70 0.99 -7.53 -12.73
CA PRO A 70 2.15 -8.17 -13.32
C PRO A 70 3.05 -8.79 -12.26
N SER A 71 3.36 -10.06 -12.43
CA SER A 71 4.17 -10.84 -11.50
C SER A 71 5.06 -11.78 -12.28
N VAL A 72 6.28 -12.00 -11.78
CA VAL A 72 7.20 -12.99 -12.35
C VAL A 72 6.56 -14.38 -12.41
N LEU A 73 5.62 -14.67 -11.50
CA LEU A 73 4.89 -15.95 -11.45
C LEU A 73 3.88 -16.14 -12.60
N SER A 74 3.41 -15.07 -13.23
CA SER A 74 2.38 -15.11 -14.29
C SER A 74 2.85 -14.51 -15.62
N ASN A 75 4.09 -14.04 -15.69
CA ASN A 75 4.65 -13.41 -16.88
C ASN A 75 4.88 -14.44 -18.00
N GLN A 76 4.34 -14.13 -19.18
CA GLN A 76 4.63 -14.87 -20.42
C GLN A 76 5.96 -14.39 -21.04
N PRO A 77 6.57 -15.14 -21.97
CA PRO A 77 7.90 -14.81 -22.52
C PRO A 77 8.08 -13.35 -22.98
N PRO A 78 7.12 -12.70 -23.65
CA PRO A 78 7.25 -11.28 -24.03
C PRO A 78 7.37 -10.31 -22.84
N ALA A 79 6.80 -10.66 -21.68
CA ALA A 79 6.90 -9.84 -20.47
C ALA A 79 8.28 -9.96 -19.79
N LEU A 80 9.07 -11.00 -20.10
CA LEU A 80 10.41 -11.21 -19.55
C LEU A 80 11.46 -10.30 -20.19
N GLU A 81 11.24 -9.86 -21.43
CA GLU A 81 12.13 -8.94 -22.14
C GLU A 81 12.22 -7.55 -21.47
N ARG A 82 11.36 -7.29 -20.47
CA ARG A 82 11.29 -6.04 -19.68
C ARG A 82 11.22 -4.78 -20.55
N ARG A 83 10.79 -4.92 -21.82
CA ARG A 83 10.51 -3.81 -22.73
C ARG A 83 9.10 -3.33 -22.49
N SER A 84 8.98 -2.21 -21.79
CA SER A 84 7.71 -1.51 -21.74
C SER A 84 7.49 -0.78 -23.06
N ILE A 85 6.43 -1.16 -23.80
CA ILE A 85 6.04 -0.50 -25.05
C ILE A 85 5.59 0.95 -24.77
N SER A 86 5.08 1.22 -23.56
CA SER A 86 4.59 2.54 -23.15
C SER A 86 5.34 3.10 -21.95
N LYS A 87 5.96 4.28 -22.12
CA LYS A 87 6.63 5.01 -21.02
C LYS A 87 5.70 5.25 -19.83
N THR A 88 4.43 5.54 -20.09
CA THR A 88 3.41 5.78 -19.04
C THR A 88 3.16 4.50 -18.26
N PHE A 89 2.94 3.38 -18.95
CA PHE A 89 2.74 2.09 -18.29
C PHE A 89 3.94 1.70 -17.43
N GLY A 90 5.16 1.85 -17.96
CA GLY A 90 6.39 1.61 -17.19
C GLY A 90 6.50 2.45 -15.92
N LYS A 91 6.12 3.73 -15.97
CA LYS A 91 6.10 4.61 -14.78
C LYS A 91 5.13 4.12 -13.71
N HIS A 92 3.92 3.73 -14.11
CA HIS A 92 2.90 3.18 -13.22
C HIS A 92 3.32 1.83 -12.64
N LEU A 93 3.94 0.96 -13.45
CA LEU A 93 4.44 -0.33 -13.00
C LEU A 93 5.57 -0.17 -11.96
N ASN A 94 6.52 0.73 -12.21
CA ASN A 94 7.57 1.04 -11.25
C ASN A 94 6.98 1.61 -9.95
N ALA A 95 6.00 2.51 -10.05
CA ALA A 95 5.33 3.06 -8.88
C ALA A 95 4.59 1.98 -8.08
N LEU A 96 3.92 1.04 -8.75
CA LEU A 96 3.29 -0.11 -8.13
C LEU A 96 4.32 -0.93 -7.33
N HIS A 97 5.47 -1.25 -7.91
CA HIS A 97 6.51 -2.02 -7.22
C HIS A 97 7.04 -1.27 -5.99
N LYS A 98 7.30 0.04 -6.11
CA LYS A 98 7.74 0.88 -4.99
C LYS A 98 6.72 0.98 -3.87
N ALA A 99 5.42 1.05 -4.18
CA ALA A 99 4.39 1.03 -3.14
C ALA A 99 4.32 -0.31 -2.40
N ARG A 100 4.55 -1.44 -3.10
CA ARG A 100 4.60 -2.76 -2.46
C ARG A 100 5.81 -2.93 -1.56
N GLU A 101 6.98 -2.43 -1.99
CA GLU A 101 8.18 -2.35 -1.13
C GLU A 101 7.90 -1.50 0.12
N ALA A 102 7.30 -0.33 -0.06
CA ALA A 102 6.93 0.56 1.04
C ALA A 102 5.92 -0.08 2.01
N PHE A 103 4.98 -0.89 1.51
CA PHE A 103 4.03 -1.64 2.35
C PHE A 103 4.77 -2.60 3.28
N THR A 104 5.63 -3.47 2.74
CA THR A 104 6.38 -4.45 3.54
C THR A 104 7.25 -3.79 4.60
N GLN A 105 7.86 -2.64 4.27
CA GLN A 105 8.63 -1.86 5.23
C GLN A 105 7.77 -1.14 6.28
N ALA A 106 6.56 -0.71 5.91
CA ALA A 106 5.66 -0.01 6.84
C ALA A 106 5.02 -1.00 7.81
N GLU A 107 4.63 -2.18 7.35
CA GLU A 107 4.05 -3.25 8.18
C GLU A 107 4.98 -3.67 9.32
N SER A 108 6.28 -3.68 9.07
CA SER A 108 7.33 -4.01 10.05
C SER A 108 7.93 -2.78 10.76
N SER A 109 7.32 -1.61 10.64
CA SER A 109 7.89 -0.36 11.17
C SER A 109 7.66 -0.19 12.67
N GLU A 110 8.75 -0.20 13.45
CA GLU A 110 8.74 0.13 14.88
C GLU A 110 8.19 1.53 15.18
N ARG A 111 8.28 2.45 14.21
CA ARG A 111 7.70 3.80 14.35
C ARG A 111 6.19 3.72 14.53
N ILE A 112 5.52 2.89 13.74
CA ILE A 112 4.06 2.68 13.83
C ILE A 112 3.72 2.00 15.14
N SER A 113 4.46 0.95 15.52
CA SER A 113 4.28 0.25 16.80
C SER A 113 4.35 1.21 18.00
N ARG A 114 5.32 2.13 18.00
CA ARG A 114 5.46 3.13 19.07
C ARG A 114 4.31 4.13 19.10
N VAL A 115 3.89 4.65 17.95
CA VAL A 115 2.77 5.60 17.86
C VAL A 115 1.47 4.95 18.33
N LEU A 116 1.18 3.72 17.89
CA LEU A 116 -0.01 2.99 18.32
C LEU A 116 -0.03 2.73 19.83
N ARG A 117 1.12 2.42 20.45
CA ARG A 117 1.22 2.24 21.90
C ARG A 117 0.96 3.53 22.69
N HIS A 118 1.38 4.68 22.15
CA HIS A 118 1.15 5.97 22.79
C HIS A 118 -0.34 6.34 22.81
N ASN A 119 -1.08 6.05 21.75
CA ASN A 119 -2.51 6.38 21.64
C ASN A 119 -3.45 5.48 22.47
N ILE A 120 -2.93 4.43 23.13
CA ILE A 120 -3.69 3.52 24.00
C ILE A 120 -3.62 3.99 25.47
N ARG A 121 -2.74 4.93 25.81
CA ARG A 121 -2.57 5.45 27.18
C ARG A 121 -3.43 6.67 27.46
#